data_AF-A0A547TET0-F1
#
_entry.id   AF-A0A547TET0-F1
#
_cell.length_a   1.000
_cell.length_b   1.000
_cell.length_c   1.000
_cell.angle_alpha   90.00
_cell.angle_beta   90.00
_cell.angle_gamma   90.00
#
_symmetry.space_group_name_H-M   'P 1'
#
loop_
_entity.id
_entity.type
_entity.pdbx_description
1 polymer ?
#
loop_
_entity_poly.entity_id
_entity_poly.type
_entity_poly.pdbx_seq_one_letter_code
_entity_poly.pdbx_strand_id
1 'polypeptide(L)'
;GDGWTRVPQGVRVDFYTEDKNFTKGASVLSEVNKRPKDALNGLEFEPGLTNDDLDMLAKTRNKSPDAILEEMKSFAVYRKDRVSEGDLVKDYALYHHESTDSLLKEHQSHPVSEDVDIAFVIDKKHKKHLSDIFKAIKLSGTEYKVIHFGACRVERNGSAVPNLE
;
A
#
# COMPACT_ATOMS: atom_id res chain seq x y z
N GLY A 1 6.63 -14.78 -1.47
CA GLY A 1 5.40 -15.36 -0.91
C GLY A 1 5.60 -16.85 -0.77
N ASP A 2 4.94 -17.47 0.20
CA ASP A 2 5.04 -18.91 0.43
C ASP A 2 3.93 -19.62 -0.37
N GLY A 3 4.07 -19.63 -1.70
CA GLY A 3 3.06 -20.16 -2.60
C GLY A 3 2.02 -19.11 -3.04
N TRP A 4 0.82 -19.59 -3.35
CA TRP A 4 -0.25 -18.83 -3.98
C TRP A 4 -1.58 -19.07 -3.27
N THR A 5 -2.40 -18.03 -3.20
CA THR A 5 -3.77 -18.09 -2.71
C THR A 5 -4.70 -17.39 -3.69
N ARG A 6 -6.00 -17.63 -3.56
CA ARG A 6 -7.01 -17.01 -4.42
C ARG A 6 -7.64 -15.81 -3.71
N VAL A 7 -7.78 -14.70 -4.43
CA VAL A 7 -8.46 -13.51 -3.90
C VAL A 7 -9.96 -13.84 -3.68
N PRO A 8 -10.54 -13.49 -2.52
CA PRO A 8 -11.96 -13.72 -2.25
C PRO A 8 -12.87 -13.03 -3.27
N GLN A 9 -14.09 -13.56 -3.41
CA GLN A 9 -15.14 -12.92 -4.21
C GLN A 9 -15.51 -11.56 -3.59
N GLY A 10 -15.77 -10.57 -4.43
CA GLY A 10 -16.11 -9.19 -4.07
C GLY A 10 -14.92 -8.31 -3.70
N VAL A 11 -13.68 -8.85 -3.71
CA VAL A 11 -12.49 -8.16 -3.19
C VAL A 11 -11.45 -7.94 -4.29
N ARG A 12 -10.89 -6.74 -4.36
CA ARG A 12 -9.67 -6.43 -5.11
C ARG A 12 -8.49 -6.22 -4.17
N VAL A 13 -7.28 -6.61 -4.55
CA VAL A 13 -6.05 -6.26 -3.83
C VAL A 13 -5.27 -5.24 -4.65
N ASP A 14 -5.02 -4.06 -4.08
CA ASP A 14 -4.21 -3.01 -4.68
C ASP A 14 -2.82 -2.99 -4.05
N PHE A 15 -1.79 -3.04 -4.89
CA PHE A 15 -0.39 -2.98 -4.49
C PHE A 15 0.23 -1.63 -4.84
N TYR A 16 1.01 -1.09 -3.91
CA TYR A 16 1.64 0.24 -4.03
C TYR A 16 3.13 0.18 -4.40
N THR A 17 3.63 -1.03 -4.61
CA THR A 17 4.97 -1.30 -5.11
C THR A 17 4.89 -2.41 -6.14
N GLU A 18 5.90 -2.50 -6.99
CA GLU A 18 6.13 -3.71 -7.77
C GLU A 18 6.45 -4.90 -6.85
N ASP A 19 6.25 -6.11 -7.37
CA ASP A 19 6.68 -7.32 -6.70
C ASP A 19 8.20 -7.30 -6.48
N LYS A 20 8.67 -7.89 -5.37
CA LYS A 20 10.08 -7.87 -4.95
C LYS A 20 10.64 -6.49 -4.56
N ASN A 21 9.78 -5.50 -4.31
CA ASN A 21 10.21 -4.18 -3.88
C ASN A 21 9.80 -3.88 -2.41
N PHE A 22 10.56 -3.01 -1.75
CA PHE A 22 10.24 -2.50 -0.43
C PHE A 22 9.11 -1.48 -0.52
N THR A 23 8.22 -1.49 0.46
CA THR A 23 7.15 -0.48 0.56
C THR A 23 7.41 0.47 1.70
N LYS A 24 6.73 1.63 1.64
CA LYS A 24 6.66 2.62 2.72
C LYS A 24 5.28 2.49 3.39
N GLY A 25 5.06 1.41 4.14
CA GLY A 25 3.71 1.01 4.60
C GLY A 25 2.90 2.10 5.30
N ALA A 26 3.54 2.94 6.12
CA ALA A 26 2.90 4.09 6.74
C ALA A 26 2.42 5.15 5.72
N SER A 27 3.17 5.37 4.63
CA SER A 27 2.80 6.29 3.57
C SER A 27 1.58 5.78 2.79
N VAL A 28 1.46 4.46 2.57
CA VAL A 28 0.25 3.86 1.99
C VAL A 28 -0.96 4.11 2.88
N LEU A 29 -0.85 3.83 4.19
CA LEU A 29 -1.93 4.07 5.12
C LEU A 29 -2.34 5.56 5.15
N SER A 30 -1.37 6.48 5.20
CA SER A 30 -1.64 7.92 5.20
C SER A 30 -2.39 8.36 3.95
N GLU A 31 -1.96 7.91 2.77
CA GLU A 31 -2.55 8.35 1.50
C GLU A 31 -3.96 7.78 1.29
N VAL A 32 -4.17 6.49 1.61
CA VAL A 32 -5.50 5.85 1.57
C VAL A 32 -6.48 6.55 2.51
N ASN A 33 -6.03 6.94 3.71
CA ASN A 33 -6.88 7.66 4.66
C ASN A 33 -7.20 9.09 4.20
N LYS A 34 -6.29 9.78 3.52
CA LYS A 34 -6.53 11.13 2.98
C LYS A 34 -7.52 11.12 1.82
N ARG A 35 -7.47 10.08 0.99
CA ARG A 35 -8.24 9.98 -0.27
C ARG A 35 -9.03 8.65 -0.35
N PRO A 36 -9.90 8.33 0.63
CA PRO A 36 -10.53 7.01 0.72
C PRO A 36 -11.44 6.69 -0.48
N LYS A 37 -12.12 7.71 -1.02
CA LYS A 37 -12.98 7.58 -2.20
C LYS A 37 -12.17 7.25 -3.47
N ASP A 38 -11.01 7.85 -3.63
CA ASP A 38 -10.13 7.58 -4.78
C ASP A 38 -9.49 6.21 -4.61
N ALA A 39 -9.04 5.88 -3.39
CA ALA A 39 -8.47 4.59 -3.05
C ALA A 39 -9.45 3.43 -3.35
N LEU A 40 -10.75 3.61 -3.11
CA LEU A 40 -11.78 2.63 -3.46
C LEU A 40 -11.79 2.29 -4.97
N ASN A 41 -11.61 3.29 -5.83
CA ASN A 41 -11.56 3.10 -7.28
C ASN A 41 -10.17 2.68 -7.78
N GLY A 42 -9.15 2.91 -6.95
CA GLY A 42 -7.76 2.62 -7.21
C GLY A 42 -6.98 3.93 -7.29
N LEU A 43 -6.13 4.15 -6.29
CA LEU A 43 -5.41 5.40 -6.14
C LEU A 43 -4.48 5.68 -7.32
N GLU A 44 -4.69 6.79 -8.01
CA GLU A 44 -3.83 7.26 -9.11
C GLU A 44 -2.90 8.40 -8.66
N PHE A 45 -1.81 8.57 -9.40
CA PHE A 45 -0.91 9.69 -9.17
C PHE A 45 -1.59 11.00 -9.57
N GLU A 46 -1.69 11.91 -8.60
CA GLU A 46 -2.16 13.27 -8.82
C GLU A 46 -1.08 14.24 -8.31
N PRO A 47 -0.54 15.12 -9.17
CA PRO A 47 0.50 16.04 -8.75
C PRO A 47 -0.01 17.13 -7.79
N GLY A 48 -1.32 17.40 -7.76
CA GLY A 48 -1.91 18.46 -6.93
C GLY A 48 -1.44 19.87 -7.32
N LEU A 49 -0.89 20.04 -8.52
CA LEU A 49 -0.35 21.29 -9.04
C LEU A 49 -1.06 21.68 -10.34
N THR A 50 -1.22 22.98 -10.56
CA THR A 50 -1.66 23.50 -11.87
C THR A 50 -0.50 23.48 -12.87
N ASN A 51 -0.80 23.66 -14.16
CA ASN A 51 0.23 23.79 -15.19
C ASN A 51 1.14 25.00 -14.93
N ASP A 52 0.58 26.10 -14.42
CA ASP A 52 1.35 27.31 -14.09
C ASP A 52 2.32 27.04 -12.92
N ASP A 53 1.90 26.28 -11.91
CA ASP A 53 2.77 25.85 -10.80
C ASP A 53 3.91 24.95 -11.30
N LEU A 54 3.58 24.01 -12.20
CA LEU A 54 4.57 23.11 -12.80
C LEU A 54 5.59 23.88 -13.63
N ASP A 55 5.15 24.84 -14.44
CA ASP A 55 6.03 25.69 -15.25
C ASP A 55 6.93 26.57 -14.36
N MET A 56 6.40 27.09 -13.26
CA MET A 56 7.18 27.86 -12.28
C MET A 56 8.25 26.99 -11.60
N LEU A 57 7.89 25.77 -11.17
CA LEU A 57 8.83 24.81 -10.57
C LEU A 57 9.90 24.35 -11.57
N ALA A 58 9.50 24.07 -12.80
CA ALA A 58 10.39 23.69 -13.90
C ALA A 58 11.46 24.76 -14.15
N LYS A 59 11.05 26.04 -14.25
CA LYS A 59 11.98 27.17 -14.37
C LYS A 59 12.92 27.27 -13.17
N THR A 60 12.39 27.18 -11.95
CA THR A 60 13.17 27.31 -10.70
C THR A 60 14.24 26.22 -10.58
N ARG A 61 13.94 25.00 -11.02
CA ARG A 61 14.84 23.85 -10.92
C ARG A 61 15.64 23.58 -12.19
N ASN A 62 15.53 24.45 -13.20
CA ASN A 62 16.16 24.30 -14.51
C ASN A 62 15.90 22.92 -15.15
N LYS A 63 14.64 22.48 -15.12
CA LYS A 63 14.15 21.20 -15.66
C LYS A 63 12.93 21.45 -16.56
N SER A 64 12.55 20.46 -17.38
CA SER A 64 11.25 20.48 -18.07
C SER A 64 10.10 20.16 -17.10
N PRO A 65 8.87 20.62 -17.37
CA PRO A 65 7.69 20.21 -16.60
C PRO A 65 7.52 18.69 -16.51
N ASP A 66 7.79 17.97 -17.60
CA ASP A 66 7.77 16.49 -17.61
C ASP A 66 8.79 15.88 -16.65
N ALA A 67 10.00 16.44 -16.56
CA ALA A 67 11.01 15.97 -15.62
C ALA A 67 10.64 16.26 -14.16
N ILE A 68 9.89 17.33 -13.89
CA ILE A 68 9.31 17.61 -12.57
C ILE A 68 8.22 16.58 -12.25
N LEU A 69 7.32 16.29 -13.19
CA LEU A 69 6.25 15.31 -13.00
C LEU A 69 6.79 13.91 -12.75
N GLU A 70 7.79 13.47 -13.51
CA GLU A 70 8.44 12.17 -13.29
C GLU A 70 9.15 12.10 -11.93
N GLU A 71 9.79 13.20 -11.50
CA GLU A 71 10.37 13.28 -10.16
C GLU A 71 9.29 13.16 -9.07
N MET A 72 8.19 13.93 -9.17
CA MET A 72 7.07 13.84 -8.22
C MET A 72 6.47 12.43 -8.18
N LYS A 73 6.26 11.83 -9.35
CA LYS A 73 5.70 10.48 -9.50
C LYS A 73 6.63 9.40 -8.92
N SER A 74 7.94 9.62 -8.88
CA SER A 74 8.90 8.69 -8.27
C SER A 74 8.77 8.59 -6.74
N PHE A 75 8.33 9.68 -6.09
CA PHE A 75 8.13 9.73 -4.64
C PHE A 75 6.67 9.52 -4.21
N ALA A 76 5.73 9.63 -5.14
CA ALA A 76 4.31 9.52 -4.86
C ALA A 76 3.87 8.08 -4.51
N VAL A 77 2.84 8.01 -3.65
CA VAL A 77 2.15 6.76 -3.31
C VAL A 77 0.92 6.64 -4.19
N TYR A 78 0.91 5.66 -5.08
CA TYR A 78 -0.23 5.32 -5.92
C TYR A 78 -0.20 3.84 -6.26
N ARG A 79 -1.34 3.31 -6.74
CA ARG A 79 -1.45 1.90 -7.12
C ARG A 79 -0.54 1.59 -8.30
N LYS A 80 0.35 0.62 -8.11
CA LYS A 80 1.29 0.11 -9.13
C LYS A 80 0.77 -1.15 -9.82
N ASP A 81 0.04 -1.96 -9.06
CA ASP A 81 -0.40 -3.28 -9.50
C ASP A 81 -1.71 -3.63 -8.78
N ARG A 82 -2.51 -4.52 -9.39
CA ARG A 82 -3.79 -4.96 -8.83
C ARG A 82 -4.08 -6.41 -9.19
N VAL A 83 -4.76 -7.08 -8.28
CA VAL A 83 -5.27 -8.43 -8.50
C VAL A 83 -6.76 -8.44 -8.15
N SER A 84 -7.58 -9.01 -9.05
CA SER A 84 -9.04 -8.96 -8.92
C SER A 84 -9.56 -10.18 -8.16
N GLU A 85 -10.83 -10.14 -7.81
CA GLU A 85 -11.53 -11.27 -7.21
C GLU A 85 -11.32 -12.56 -8.02
N GLY A 86 -11.12 -13.68 -7.33
CA GLY A 86 -10.92 -14.97 -7.99
C GLY A 86 -9.56 -15.18 -8.63
N ASP A 87 -8.72 -14.16 -8.82
CA ASP A 87 -7.37 -14.33 -9.36
C ASP A 87 -6.42 -14.98 -8.35
N LEU A 88 -5.31 -15.55 -8.86
CA LEU A 88 -4.22 -16.04 -8.02
C LEU A 88 -3.30 -14.88 -7.63
N VAL A 89 -2.96 -14.82 -6.34
CA VAL A 89 -2.01 -13.87 -5.78
C VAL A 89 -0.99 -14.61 -4.93
N LYS A 90 0.24 -14.10 -4.88
CA LYS A 90 1.26 -14.67 -3.99
C LYS A 90 0.76 -14.61 -2.56
N ASP A 91 0.91 -15.72 -1.83
CA ASP A 91 0.57 -15.75 -0.42
C ASP A 91 1.71 -15.11 0.39
N TYR A 92 1.73 -13.77 0.40
CA TYR A 92 2.81 -13.00 1.00
C TYR A 92 2.93 -13.31 2.50
N ALA A 93 4.15 -13.61 2.94
CA ALA A 93 4.47 -13.77 4.35
C ALA A 93 4.56 -12.38 5.00
N LEU A 94 3.69 -12.14 5.97
CA LEU A 94 3.54 -10.91 6.72
C LEU A 94 4.20 -11.08 8.09
N TYR A 95 4.94 -10.07 8.51
CA TYR A 95 5.66 -10.05 9.78
C TYR A 95 5.28 -8.80 10.55
N HIS A 96 5.36 -8.90 11.88
CA HIS A 96 5.32 -7.73 12.74
C HIS A 96 6.46 -6.76 12.36
N HIS A 97 6.13 -5.47 12.25
CA HIS A 97 7.09 -4.38 12.08
C HIS A 97 7.14 -3.52 13.34
N GLU A 98 8.29 -2.95 13.68
CA GLU A 98 8.44 -2.16 14.93
C GLU A 98 7.50 -0.95 14.99
N SER A 99 7.15 -0.37 13.84
CA SER A 99 6.19 0.74 13.73
C SER A 99 4.71 0.33 13.88
N THR A 100 4.41 -0.96 14.06
CA THR A 100 3.02 -1.46 14.14
C THR A 100 2.29 -0.85 15.33
N ASP A 101 2.95 -0.82 16.49
CA ASP A 101 2.34 -0.36 17.74
C ASP A 101 2.00 1.14 17.70
N SER A 102 2.84 1.97 17.08
CA SER A 102 2.58 3.41 16.93
C SER A 102 1.46 3.69 15.93
N LEU A 103 1.48 3.03 14.77
CA LEU A 103 0.45 3.20 13.73
C LEU A 103 -0.94 2.75 14.22
N LEU A 104 -1.01 1.64 14.96
CA LEU A 104 -2.25 1.16 15.54
C LEU A 104 -2.82 2.17 16.55
N LYS A 105 -1.98 2.69 17.46
CA LYS A 105 -2.41 3.69 18.45
C LYS A 105 -2.88 4.98 17.78
N GLU A 106 -2.17 5.44 16.76
CA GLU A 106 -2.54 6.63 16.00
C GLU A 106 -3.92 6.47 15.35
N HIS A 107 -4.13 5.36 14.62
CA HIS A 107 -5.40 5.08 13.97
C HIS A 107 -6.56 4.91 14.96
N GLN A 108 -6.34 4.29 16.13
CA GLN A 108 -7.37 4.13 17.17
C GLN A 108 -7.70 5.43 17.91
N SER A 109 -6.71 6.32 18.09
CA SER A 109 -6.91 7.57 18.84
C SER A 109 -7.45 8.69 17.95
N HIS A 110 -7.06 8.69 16.69
CA HIS A 110 -7.45 9.69 15.69
C HIS A 110 -7.74 8.98 14.37
N PRO A 111 -8.88 8.27 14.24
CA PRO A 111 -9.25 7.67 12.97
C PRO A 111 -9.37 8.77 11.92
N VAL A 112 -8.49 8.71 10.91
CA VAL A 112 -8.39 9.73 9.86
C VAL A 112 -9.54 9.58 8.85
N SER A 113 -10.08 8.36 8.71
CA SER A 113 -11.26 8.06 7.91
C SER A 113 -12.07 6.94 8.57
N GLU A 114 -13.40 7.07 8.59
CA GLU A 114 -14.32 6.01 9.00
C GLU A 114 -14.51 4.93 7.91
N ASP A 115 -14.07 5.23 6.68
CA ASP A 115 -14.19 4.33 5.52
C ASP A 115 -13.02 3.33 5.42
N VAL A 116 -12.03 3.40 6.32
CA VAL A 116 -10.78 2.64 6.23
C VAL A 116 -10.54 1.86 7.52
N ASP A 117 -10.59 0.53 7.42
CA ASP A 117 -10.11 -0.37 8.47
C ASP A 117 -8.63 -0.75 8.27
N ILE A 118 -7.99 -1.18 9.36
CA ILE A 118 -6.59 -1.60 9.37
C ILE A 118 -6.43 -3.04 9.86
N ALA A 119 -5.52 -3.77 9.23
CA ALA A 119 -5.10 -5.09 9.66
C ALA A 119 -3.58 -5.14 9.87
N PHE A 120 -3.15 -5.54 11.07
CA PHE A 120 -1.74 -5.65 11.43
C PHE A 120 -1.39 -7.03 11.97
N VAL A 121 -0.14 -7.47 11.73
CA VAL A 121 0.43 -8.64 12.39
C VAL A 121 1.01 -8.21 13.73
N ILE A 122 0.35 -8.60 14.82
CA ILE A 122 0.79 -8.30 16.19
C ILE A 122 1.73 -9.37 16.78
N ASP A 123 1.73 -10.58 16.20
CA ASP A 123 2.59 -11.67 16.67
C ASP A 123 4.05 -11.41 16.23
N LYS A 124 4.91 -11.14 17.22
CA LYS A 124 6.34 -10.85 17.00
C LYS A 124 7.16 -12.09 16.64
N LYS A 125 6.64 -13.31 16.88
CA LYS A 125 7.39 -14.56 16.74
C LYS A 125 7.03 -15.35 15.49
N HIS A 126 5.81 -15.21 14.99
CA HIS A 126 5.34 -15.99 13.85
C HIS A 126 4.93 -15.12 12.67
N LYS A 127 5.28 -15.57 11.46
CA LYS A 127 4.72 -15.01 10.23
C LYS A 127 3.24 -15.36 10.10
N LYS A 128 2.48 -14.45 9.50
CA LYS A 128 1.15 -14.69 8.98
C LYS A 128 1.17 -14.66 7.47
N HIS A 129 0.11 -15.11 6.84
CA HIS A 129 -0.01 -15.11 5.39
C HIS A 129 -1.14 -14.19 4.94
N LEU A 130 -1.08 -13.71 3.70
CA LEU A 130 -2.16 -12.90 3.11
C LEU A 130 -3.49 -13.69 3.12
N SER A 131 -3.41 -15.00 2.91
CA SER A 131 -4.56 -15.90 3.04
C SER A 131 -5.18 -15.91 4.45
N ASP A 132 -4.42 -15.63 5.51
CA ASP A 132 -4.96 -15.50 6.86
C ASP A 132 -5.77 -14.22 7.03
N ILE A 133 -5.38 -13.13 6.35
CA ILE A 133 -6.17 -11.89 6.30
C ILE A 133 -7.49 -12.12 5.57
N PHE A 134 -7.47 -12.86 4.46
CA PHE A 134 -8.70 -13.24 3.74
C PHE A 134 -9.65 -14.07 4.61
N LYS A 135 -9.11 -15.01 5.40
CA LYS A 135 -9.90 -15.78 6.38
C LYS A 135 -10.47 -14.86 7.47
N ALA A 136 -9.68 -13.93 7.98
CA ALA A 136 -10.11 -13.00 9.02
C ALA A 136 -11.27 -12.10 8.54
N ILE A 137 -11.18 -11.55 7.32
CA ILE A 137 -12.26 -10.79 6.68
C ILE A 137 -13.52 -11.64 6.55
N LYS A 138 -13.40 -12.88 6.08
CA LYS A 138 -14.55 -13.78 5.97
C LYS A 138 -15.20 -14.07 7.32
N LEU A 139 -14.39 -14.22 8.37
CA LEU A 139 -14.86 -14.52 9.72
C LEU A 139 -15.47 -13.29 10.42
N SER A 140 -15.06 -12.06 10.08
CA SER A 140 -15.65 -10.85 10.65
C SER A 140 -17.08 -10.61 10.14
N GLY A 141 -17.43 -11.14 8.97
CA GLY A 141 -18.70 -10.90 8.31
C GLY A 141 -18.82 -9.50 7.68
N THR A 142 -17.76 -8.69 7.75
CA THR A 142 -17.69 -7.38 7.12
C THR A 142 -17.33 -7.52 5.64
N GLU A 143 -18.03 -6.79 4.77
CA GLU A 143 -17.72 -6.75 3.35
C GLU A 143 -16.70 -5.64 3.05
N TYR A 144 -15.50 -6.04 2.60
CA TYR A 144 -14.47 -5.13 2.11
C TYR A 144 -14.34 -5.24 0.60
N LYS A 145 -14.46 -4.11 -0.12
CA LYS A 145 -14.31 -4.09 -1.58
C LYS A 145 -12.85 -4.11 -2.04
N VAL A 146 -11.95 -3.55 -1.23
CA VAL A 146 -10.54 -3.38 -1.59
C VAL A 146 -9.64 -3.63 -0.39
N ILE A 147 -8.55 -4.37 -0.60
CA ILE A 147 -7.44 -4.50 0.33
C ILE A 147 -6.27 -3.67 -0.20
N HIS A 148 -5.85 -2.67 0.56
CA HIS A 148 -4.67 -1.87 0.25
C HIS A 148 -3.43 -2.50 0.89
N PHE A 149 -2.62 -3.19 0.06
CA PHE A 149 -1.48 -3.94 0.53
C PHE A 149 -0.28 -3.02 0.80
N GLY A 150 -0.14 -2.60 2.06
CA GLY A 150 0.93 -1.73 2.55
C GLY A 150 2.17 -2.45 3.12
N ALA A 151 2.30 -3.77 2.97
CA ALA A 151 3.46 -4.53 3.45
C ALA A 151 4.52 -4.76 2.35
N CYS A 152 5.78 -4.99 2.74
CA CYS A 152 6.86 -5.21 1.77
C CYS A 152 6.58 -6.46 0.92
N ARG A 153 6.83 -6.39 -0.38
CA ARG A 153 6.66 -7.51 -1.32
C ARG A 153 7.97 -8.26 -1.61
N VAL A 154 9.01 -8.01 -0.81
CA VAL A 154 10.34 -8.63 -0.96
C VAL A 154 10.32 -10.12 -0.57
N GLU A 155 11.13 -10.91 -1.25
CA GLU A 155 11.43 -12.27 -0.84
C GLU A 155 12.46 -12.22 0.30
N ARG A 156 12.21 -12.90 1.42
CA ARG A 156 13.18 -13.07 2.53
C ARG A 156 14.12 -14.26 2.28
N ASN A 157 14.54 -14.47 1.05
CA ASN A 157 15.51 -15.48 0.65
C ASN A 157 16.94 -14.96 0.86
N GLY A 158 17.29 -14.54 2.08
CA GLY A 158 18.68 -14.21 2.50
C GLY A 158 19.44 -13.16 1.67
N SER A 159 18.83 -12.59 0.64
CA SER A 159 19.41 -11.69 -0.36
C SER A 159 18.60 -10.41 -0.51
N ALA A 160 17.82 -10.07 0.51
CA ALA A 160 17.22 -8.75 0.63
C ALA A 160 18.36 -7.74 0.84
N VAL A 161 18.79 -7.10 -0.25
CA VAL A 161 19.66 -5.93 -0.18
C VAL A 161 18.85 -4.83 0.50
N PRO A 162 19.27 -4.32 1.67
CA PRO A 162 18.69 -3.12 2.21
C PRO A 162 19.05 -2.00 1.22
N ASN A 163 18.09 -1.51 0.45
CA ASN A 163 18.27 -0.23 -0.23
C ASN A 163 18.15 0.86 0.85
N LEU A 164 19.26 1.06 1.56
CA LEU A 164 19.58 2.30 2.23
C LEU A 164 20.43 3.11 1.25
N GLU A 165 19.78 3.98 0.48
CA GLU A 165 20.33 5.27 0.07
C GLU A 165 19.31 6.35 0.43
#